data_AF-A0A968I2K9-F1
#
_entry.id   AF-A0A968I2K9-F1
#
_cell.length_a   1.000
_cell.length_b   1.000
_cell.length_c   1.000
_cell.angle_alpha   90.00
_cell.angle_beta   90.00
_cell.angle_gamma   90.00
#
_symmetry.space_group_name_H-M   'P 1'
#
loop_
_entity.id
_entity.type
_entity.pdbx_description
1 polymer ?
#
loop_
_entity_poly.entity_id
_entity_poly.type
_entity_poly.pdbx_seq_one_letter_code
_entity_poly.pdbx_strand_id
1 'polypeptide(L)'
;MRADLHAGDALEVMATLPGSSVDSIVTDPPYGLRFMGKRWDHGIPGIPYWLEALRVAKPGAHLLAFGGTRTFHRLTVAVEDAGWEIRDCIMWVYGSAFRNPTTSRVGSARG
;
A
#
# COMPACT_ATOMS: atom_id res chain seq x y z
N MET A 1 -19.60 14.10 13.69
CA MET A 1 -18.46 13.38 13.08
C MET A 1 -17.69 12.72 14.20
N ARG A 2 -17.46 11.40 14.12
CA ARG A 2 -16.67 10.65 15.11
C ARG A 2 -15.42 10.14 14.39
N ALA A 3 -14.28 10.20 15.06
CA ALA A 3 -13.02 9.64 14.58
C ALA A 3 -12.35 8.92 15.75
N ASP A 4 -11.85 7.71 15.49
CA ASP A 4 -11.08 6.91 16.43
C ASP A 4 -9.66 6.75 15.85
N LEU A 5 -8.63 6.98 16.67
CA LEU A 5 -7.22 6.87 16.27
C LEU A 5 -6.56 5.73 17.05
N HIS A 6 -5.97 4.80 16.32
CA HIS A 6 -5.26 3.66 16.87
C HIS A 6 -3.76 3.83 16.60
N ALA A 7 -2.95 3.84 17.66
CA ALA A 7 -1.49 3.90 17.55
C ALA A 7 -0.90 2.49 17.68
N GLY A 8 -0.22 2.01 16.64
CA GLY A 8 0.40 0.68 16.64
C GLY A 8 0.81 0.23 15.25
N ASP A 9 1.33 -1.00 15.16
CA ASP A 9 1.53 -1.67 13.88
C ASP A 9 0.16 -1.96 13.22
N ALA A 10 0.05 -1.74 11.92
CA ALA A 10 -1.23 -1.85 11.23
C ALA A 10 -1.79 -3.29 11.26
N LEU A 11 -0.94 -4.30 11.18
CA LEU A 11 -1.36 -5.70 11.23
C LEU A 11 -1.89 -6.06 12.62
N GLU A 12 -1.16 -5.64 13.66
CA GLU A 12 -1.57 -5.86 15.06
C GLU A 12 -2.87 -5.11 15.40
N VAL A 13 -3.00 -3.86 14.97
CA VAL A 13 -4.21 -3.06 15.20
C VAL A 13 -5.40 -3.67 14.47
N MET A 14 -5.27 -4.05 13.19
CA MET A 14 -6.36 -4.69 12.44
C MET A 14 -6.83 -5.99 13.11
N ALA A 15 -5.91 -6.77 13.68
CA ALA A 15 -6.25 -7.99 14.42
C ALA A 15 -7.18 -7.75 15.63
N THR A 16 -7.18 -6.54 16.19
CA THR A 16 -8.09 -6.16 17.29
C THR A 16 -9.49 -5.73 16.82
N LEU A 17 -9.67 -5.47 15.52
CA LEU A 17 -10.95 -5.06 14.96
C LEU A 17 -11.86 -6.28 14.71
N PRO A 18 -13.19 -6.14 14.90
CA PRO A 18 -14.12 -7.20 14.57
C PRO A 18 -14.05 -7.60 13.08
N GLY A 19 -14.34 -8.86 12.78
CA GLY A 19 -14.51 -9.29 11.39
C GLY A 19 -15.71 -8.60 10.74
N SER A 20 -15.65 -8.36 9.43
CA SER A 20 -16.76 -7.77 8.65
C SER A 20 -17.31 -6.47 9.26
N SER A 21 -16.45 -5.59 9.77
CA SER A 21 -16.85 -4.33 10.40
C SER A 21 -16.53 -3.08 9.57
N VAL A 22 -15.69 -3.19 8.54
CA VAL A 22 -15.21 -2.07 7.73
C VAL A 22 -15.91 -2.03 6.36
N ASP A 23 -16.50 -0.89 6.01
CA ASP A 23 -17.22 -0.69 4.75
C ASP A 23 -16.27 -0.34 3.57
N SER A 24 -15.18 0.36 3.85
CA SER A 24 -14.17 0.73 2.85
C SER A 24 -12.79 0.89 3.48
N ILE A 25 -11.74 0.55 2.73
CA ILE A 25 -10.34 0.69 3.14
C ILE A 25 -9.65 1.62 2.14
N VAL A 26 -8.99 2.67 2.63
CA VAL A 26 -8.12 3.54 1.83
C VAL A 26 -6.77 3.58 2.52
N THR A 27 -5.72 3.18 1.81
CA THR A 27 -4.40 2.99 2.43
C THR A 27 -3.26 3.49 1.55
N ASP A 28 -2.29 4.12 2.20
CA ASP A 28 -1.01 4.53 1.62
C ASP A 28 0.12 3.69 2.24
N PRO A 29 0.30 2.43 1.79
CA PRO A 29 1.28 1.53 2.36
C PRO A 29 2.72 1.93 2.01
N PRO A 30 3.74 1.38 2.68
CA PRO A 30 5.12 1.43 2.20
C PRO A 30 5.26 0.95 0.74
N TYR A 31 6.03 1.66 -0.07
CA TYR A 31 6.22 1.39 -1.50
C TYR A 31 7.50 0.61 -1.80
N GLY A 32 8.36 0.40 -0.80
CA GLY A 32 9.66 -0.24 -0.97
C GLY A 32 10.67 0.64 -1.72
N LEU A 33 10.53 1.97 -1.62
CA LEU A 33 11.39 2.94 -2.32
C LEU A 33 12.59 3.39 -1.47
N ARG A 34 12.71 2.89 -0.23
CA ARG A 34 13.68 3.36 0.77
C ARG A 34 13.59 4.87 0.94
N PHE A 35 12.37 5.40 0.98
CA PHE A 35 12.08 6.82 1.03
C PHE A 35 12.89 7.50 2.13
N MET A 36 13.78 8.42 1.72
CA MET A 36 14.70 9.15 2.60
C MET A 36 15.51 8.26 3.57
N GLY A 37 15.82 7.02 3.18
CA GLY A 37 16.54 6.07 4.03
C GLY A 37 15.78 5.58 5.27
N LYS A 38 14.46 5.80 5.31
CA LYS A 38 13.63 5.37 6.45
C LYS A 38 13.37 3.86 6.38
N ARG A 39 13.48 3.21 7.55
CA ARG A 39 13.38 1.75 7.69
C ARG A 39 12.00 1.19 7.31
N TRP A 40 10.94 1.97 7.54
CA TRP A 40 9.57 1.54 7.27
C TRP A 40 9.28 1.37 5.77
N ASP A 41 10.04 2.00 4.87
CA ASP A 41 9.86 1.92 3.42
C ASP A 41 10.84 0.95 2.73
N HIS A 42 11.22 -0.12 3.41
CA HIS A 42 12.16 -1.10 2.87
C HIS A 42 11.51 -2.13 1.93
N GLY A 43 10.20 -2.33 2.03
CA GLY A 43 9.46 -3.31 1.26
C GLY A 43 7.99 -2.94 1.14
N ILE A 44 7.30 -3.68 0.29
CA ILE A 44 5.85 -3.55 0.08
C ILE A 44 5.18 -4.53 1.05
N PRO A 45 4.03 -4.18 1.67
CA PRO A 45 3.31 -5.11 2.52
C PRO A 45 2.95 -6.40 1.78
N GLY A 46 3.33 -7.53 2.38
CA GLY A 46 3.01 -8.85 1.85
C GLY A 46 1.56 -9.27 2.15
N ILE A 47 1.22 -10.48 1.68
CA ILE A 47 -0.08 -11.13 1.80
C ILE A 47 -0.73 -11.01 3.21
N PRO A 48 -0.02 -11.16 4.35
CA PRO A 48 -0.66 -11.10 5.67
C PRO A 48 -1.44 -9.81 5.95
N TYR A 49 -0.98 -8.67 5.46
CA TYR A 49 -1.69 -7.38 5.64
C TYR A 49 -3.01 -7.37 4.88
N TRP A 50 -3.02 -7.93 3.67
CA TRP A 50 -4.19 -7.95 2.79
C TRP A 50 -5.21 -9.00 3.22
N LEU A 51 -4.75 -10.09 3.85
CA LEU A 51 -5.62 -11.08 4.50
C LEU A 51 -6.36 -10.49 5.70
N GLU A 52 -5.64 -9.77 6.57
CA GLU A 52 -6.27 -9.10 7.70
C GLU A 52 -7.21 -7.98 7.25
N ALA A 53 -6.83 -7.22 6.22
CA ALA A 53 -7.71 -6.25 5.58
C ALA A 53 -8.99 -6.90 5.05
N LEU A 54 -8.89 -8.09 4.41
CA LEU A 54 -10.04 -8.82 3.91
C LEU A 54 -10.94 -9.34 5.05
N ARG A 55 -10.35 -9.80 6.17
CA ARG A 55 -11.10 -10.28 7.34
C ARG A 55 -11.97 -9.20 7.95
N VAL A 56 -11.45 -7.98 8.10
CA VAL A 56 -12.20 -6.86 8.70
C VAL A 56 -13.19 -6.23 7.71
N ALA A 57 -12.99 -6.44 6.41
CA ALA A 57 -13.86 -5.92 5.36
C ALA A 57 -15.21 -6.63 5.33
N LYS A 58 -16.30 -5.87 5.20
CA LYS A 58 -17.64 -6.41 4.94
C LYS A 58 -17.71 -7.03 3.54
N PRO A 59 -18.61 -8.00 3.31
CA PRO A 59 -18.91 -8.45 1.94
C PRO A 59 -19.31 -7.25 1.06
N GLY A 60 -18.60 -7.06 -0.06
CA GLY A 60 -18.82 -5.92 -0.98
C GLY A 60 -18.07 -4.64 -0.63
N ALA A 61 -17.25 -4.63 0.43
CA ALA A 61 -16.37 -3.51 0.74
C ALA A 61 -15.30 -3.32 -0.35
N HIS A 62 -14.82 -2.08 -0.49
CA HIS A 62 -13.79 -1.72 -1.46
C HIS A 62 -12.48 -1.36 -0.76
N LEU A 63 -11.37 -1.73 -1.38
CA LEU A 63 -10.02 -1.35 -0.97
C LEU A 63 -9.37 -0.51 -2.07
N LEU A 64 -8.90 0.68 -1.72
CA LEU A 64 -8.08 1.54 -2.55
C LEU A 64 -6.68 1.66 -1.93
N ALA A 65 -5.67 1.13 -2.60
CA ALA A 65 -4.28 1.20 -2.15
C ALA A 65 -3.43 2.05 -3.10
N PHE A 66 -2.68 2.98 -2.54
CA PHE A 66 -1.68 3.75 -3.27
C PHE A 66 -0.39 2.94 -3.44
N GLY A 67 0.33 3.18 -4.54
CA GLY A 67 1.56 2.44 -4.84
C GLY A 67 2.54 3.28 -5.66
N GLY A 68 3.83 2.99 -5.49
CA GLY A 68 4.89 3.63 -6.25
C GLY A 68 4.93 3.17 -7.71
N THR A 69 5.30 4.05 -8.63
CA THR A 69 5.36 3.77 -10.09
C THR A 69 6.17 2.51 -10.46
N ARG A 70 7.20 2.17 -9.68
CA ARG A 70 8.08 1.02 -9.94
C ARG A 70 7.68 -0.25 -9.21
N THR A 71 6.77 -0.15 -8.25
CA THR A 71 6.50 -1.23 -7.28
C THR A 71 5.02 -1.57 -7.14
N PHE A 72 4.11 -0.76 -7.70
CA PHE A 72 2.66 -0.97 -7.62
C PHE A 72 2.25 -2.38 -8.07
N HIS A 73 2.87 -2.93 -9.11
CA HIS A 73 2.53 -4.27 -9.61
C HIS A 73 2.73 -5.37 -8.55
N ARG A 74 3.74 -5.25 -7.69
CA ARG A 74 3.96 -6.20 -6.57
C ARG A 74 2.93 -6.02 -5.46
N LEU A 75 2.51 -4.77 -5.22
CA LEU A 75 1.40 -4.47 -4.31
C LEU A 75 0.11 -5.14 -4.82
N THR A 76 -0.20 -4.95 -6.10
CA THR A 76 -1.37 -5.55 -6.77
C THR A 76 -1.36 -7.08 -6.65
N VAL A 77 -0.23 -7.73 -6.95
CA VAL A 77 -0.10 -9.20 -6.81
C VAL A 77 -0.33 -9.64 -5.37
N ALA A 78 0.26 -8.95 -4.37
CA ALA A 78 0.06 -9.32 -2.97
C ALA A 78 -1.40 -9.15 -2.50
N VAL A 79 -2.12 -8.17 -3.05
CA VAL A 79 -3.55 -7.95 -2.80
C VAL A 79 -4.38 -9.07 -3.43
N GLU A 80 -4.11 -9.41 -4.69
CA GLU A 80 -4.77 -10.50 -5.43
C GLU A 80 -4.54 -11.86 -4.75
N ASP A 81 -3.29 -12.17 -4.38
CA ASP A 81 -2.92 -13.42 -3.70
C ASP A 81 -3.59 -13.59 -2.33
N ALA A 82 -4.01 -12.49 -1.70
CA ALA A 82 -4.78 -12.53 -0.45
C ALA A 82 -6.28 -12.78 -0.65
N GLY A 83 -6.75 -12.88 -1.89
CA GLY A 83 -8.14 -13.18 -2.24
C GLY A 83 -9.00 -11.95 -2.59
N TRP A 84 -8.40 -10.77 -2.73
CA TRP A 84 -9.11 -9.61 -3.26
C TRP A 84 -9.26 -9.70 -4.77
N GLU A 85 -10.37 -9.21 -5.30
CA GLU A 85 -10.58 -9.07 -6.74
C GLU A 85 -10.05 -7.71 -7.21
N ILE A 86 -9.14 -7.71 -8.18
CA ILE A 86 -8.63 -6.48 -8.78
C ILE A 86 -9.68 -5.92 -9.75
N ARG A 87 -10.29 -4.77 -9.37
CA ARG A 87 -11.33 -4.11 -10.18
C ARG A 87 -10.76 -3.17 -11.24
N ASP A 88 -9.89 -2.25 -10.81
CA ASP A 88 -9.39 -1.17 -11.65
C ASP A 88 -7.97 -0.75 -11.24
N CYS A 89 -7.30 -0.04 -12.14
CA CYS A 89 -6.04 0.64 -11.86
C CYS A 89 -6.22 2.15 -12.10
N ILE A 90 -6.24 2.92 -11.00
CA ILE A 90 -6.37 4.37 -11.05
C ILE A 90 -4.97 4.99 -11.04
N MET A 91 -4.70 5.88 -11.99
CA MET A 91 -3.40 6.54 -12.11
C MET A 91 -3.45 7.99 -11.64
N TRP A 92 -2.59 8.31 -10.70
CA TRP A 92 -2.37 9.69 -10.27
C TRP A 92 -1.33 10.37 -11.15
N VAL A 93 -1.79 11.08 -12.19
CA VAL A 93 -0.93 11.65 -13.23
C VAL A 93 -0.63 13.12 -12.95
N TYR A 94 0.65 13.49 -12.97
CA TYR A 94 1.11 14.85 -12.72
C TYR A 94 2.12 15.33 -13.77
N GLY A 95 1.96 16.59 -14.20
CA GLY A 95 2.85 17.25 -15.17
C GLY A 95 4.18 17.75 -14.58
N SER A 96 4.34 17.70 -13.26
CA SER A 96 5.59 18.04 -12.58
C SER A 96 5.83 17.06 -11.43
N ALA A 97 7.10 16.70 -11.21
CA ALA A 97 7.48 15.73 -10.19
C ALA A 97 8.35 16.39 -9.11
N PHE A 98 8.07 16.08 -7.85
CA PHE A 98 8.99 16.35 -6.75
C PHE A 98 10.23 15.46 -6.90
N ARG A 99 11.41 16.06 -7.06
CA ARG A 99 12.66 15.33 -7.31
C ARG A 99 13.27 14.86 -5.99
N ASN A 100 13.13 13.57 -5.67
CA ASN A 100 13.94 12.95 -4.62
C ASN A 100 15.38 12.75 -5.13
N PRO A 101 16.41 13.35 -4.50
CA PRO A 101 17.79 13.32 -5.00
C PRO A 101 18.44 11.92 -5.07
N THR A 102 17.87 10.89 -4.45
CA THR A 102 18.45 9.54 -4.39
C THR A 102 18.19 8.66 -5.63
N THR A 103 17.63 9.19 -6.71
CA THR A 103 17.50 8.43 -7.96
C THR A 103 18.85 8.41 -8.69
N SER A 104 19.71 7.44 -8.40
CA SER A 104 20.87 7.15 -9.23
C SER A 104 20.39 6.67 -10.60
N ARG A 105 20.75 7.40 -11.67
CA ARG A 105 20.63 6.91 -13.04
C ARG A 105 21.50 5.65 -13.15
N VAL A 106 20.88 4.51 -13.48
CA VAL A 106 21.64 3.41 -14.09
C VAL A 106 22.01 3.87 -15.49
N GLY A 107 23.31 3.94 -15.78
CA GLY A 107 23.87 4.12 -17.12
C GLY A 107 24.18 5.57 -17.50
N SER A 108 25.34 6.09 -17.07
CA SER A 108 26.17 6.85 -18.01
C SER A 108 27.26 5.90 -18.50
N ALA A 109 27.04 5.24 -19.64
CA ALA A 109 28.14 4.67 -20.39
C ALA A 109 29.00 5.85 -20.86
N ARG A 110 30.11 6.08 -20.15
CA ARG A 110 31.27 6.80 -20.66
C ARG A 110 32.38 5.76 -20.78
N GLY A 111 32.90 5.60 -21.99
CA GLY A 111 33.91 4.63 -22.38
C GLY A 111 33.77 4.37 -23.87
#